data_AF-A0A2G6QKE7-F1
#
_entry.id   AF-A0A2G6QKE7-F1
#
_cell.length_a   1.000
_cell.length_b   1.000
_cell.length_c   1.000
_cell.angle_alpha   90.00
_cell.angle_beta   90.00
_cell.angle_gamma   90.00
#
_symmetry.space_group_name_H-M   'P 1'
#
loop_
_entity.id
_entity.type
_entity.pdbx_description
1 polymer ?
#
loop_
_entity_poly.entity_id
_entity_poly.type
_entity_poly.pdbx_seq_one_letter_code
_entity_poly.pdbx_strand_id
1 'polypeptide(L)'
;IQQFIDEQQTPIEDASIAWQSPFIKVATLTIPKQTMNTPERFALAEQLSFSPANAVAAHQPIGGLNRARMAIYKTLSAYRHKENQELLIEPSVSDFEIIK
;
A
#
# COMPACT_ATOMS: atom_id res chain seq x y z
N ILE A 1 2.83 -15.71 -1.23
CA ILE A 1 1.50 -15.58 -1.88
C ILE A 1 0.71 -16.88 -1.72
N GLN A 2 -0.59 -16.84 -1.95
CA GLN A 2 -1.48 -18.00 -2.02
C GLN A 2 -2.16 -18.00 -3.39
N GLN A 3 -2.36 -19.17 -3.99
CA GLN A 3 -3.06 -19.29 -5.27
C GLN A 3 -4.57 -19.31 -5.05
N PHE A 4 -5.30 -18.66 -5.95
CA PHE A 4 -6.75 -18.82 -6.06
C PHE A 4 -7.06 -20.23 -6.59
N ILE A 5 -8.06 -20.88 -5.99
CA ILE A 5 -8.54 -22.21 -6.40
C ILE A 5 -9.97 -22.07 -6.94
N ASP A 6 -10.88 -21.61 -6.09
CA ASP A 6 -12.29 -21.36 -6.40
C ASP A 6 -12.90 -20.38 -5.37
N GLU A 7 -14.14 -19.96 -5.60
CA GLU A 7 -14.84 -19.01 -4.70
C GLU A 7 -15.29 -19.63 -3.37
N GLN A 8 -15.27 -20.96 -3.22
CA GLN A 8 -15.64 -21.60 -1.95
C GLN A 8 -14.46 -21.62 -0.99
N GLN A 9 -13.26 -21.87 -1.50
CA GLN A 9 -12.02 -22.01 -0.71
C GLN A 9 -11.23 -20.70 -0.63
N THR A 10 -11.27 -19.90 -1.69
CA THR A 10 -10.51 -18.67 -1.85
C THR A 10 -11.41 -17.53 -2.35
N PRO A 11 -12.49 -17.18 -1.62
CA PRO A 11 -13.46 -16.20 -2.08
C PRO A 11 -12.77 -14.85 -2.33
N ILE A 12 -12.93 -14.29 -3.53
CA ILE A 12 -12.38 -12.97 -3.88
C ILE A 12 -13.27 -11.85 -3.34
N GLU A 13 -14.58 -12.08 -3.31
CA GLU A 13 -15.59 -11.09 -2.93
C GLU A 13 -15.94 -11.13 -1.43
N ASP A 14 -15.38 -12.06 -0.64
CA ASP A 14 -15.55 -12.13 0.81
C ASP A 14 -14.19 -12.08 1.53
N ALA A 15 -13.81 -10.87 1.95
CA ALA A 15 -12.57 -10.63 2.69
C ALA A 15 -12.63 -11.07 4.16
N SER A 16 -13.76 -11.57 4.66
CA SER A 16 -13.88 -12.09 6.03
C SER A 16 -13.33 -13.52 6.18
N ILE A 17 -13.10 -14.21 5.05
CA ILE A 17 -12.63 -15.58 5.03
C ILE A 17 -11.13 -15.64 4.76
N ALA A 18 -10.37 -16.20 5.71
CA ALA A 18 -8.95 -16.46 5.53
C ALA A 18 -8.73 -17.67 4.60
N TRP A 19 -8.00 -17.44 3.49
CA TRP A 19 -7.66 -18.49 2.53
C TRP A 19 -6.75 -19.55 3.14
N GLN A 20 -6.99 -20.82 2.79
CA GLN A 20 -6.25 -21.98 3.33
C GLN A 20 -5.32 -22.66 2.31
N SER A 21 -5.19 -22.13 1.10
CA SER A 21 -4.27 -22.70 0.10
C SER A 21 -2.80 -22.55 0.51
N PRO A 22 -1.88 -23.44 0.09
CA PRO A 22 -0.49 -23.39 0.55
C PRO A 22 0.22 -22.08 0.23
N PHE A 23 1.09 -21.62 1.14
CA PHE A 23 1.93 -20.45 0.90
C PHE A 23 3.09 -20.77 -0.04
N ILE A 24 3.27 -19.92 -1.05
CA ILE A 24 4.44 -19.90 -1.93
C ILE A 24 5.34 -18.73 -1.48
N LYS A 25 6.58 -19.05 -1.11
CA LYS A 25 7.60 -18.04 -0.79
C LYS A 25 8.03 -17.33 -2.06
N VAL A 26 7.96 -16.00 -2.05
CA VAL A 26 8.38 -15.17 -3.20
C VAL A 26 9.78 -14.60 -2.98
N ALA A 27 10.01 -13.97 -1.83
CA ALA A 27 11.28 -13.35 -1.49
C ALA A 27 11.42 -13.22 0.03
N THR A 28 12.60 -12.78 0.47
CA THR A 28 12.83 -12.27 1.82
C THR A 28 13.07 -10.77 1.71
N LEU A 29 12.28 -9.96 2.41
CA LEU A 29 12.53 -8.52 2.56
C LEU A 29 13.30 -8.29 3.86
N THR A 30 14.47 -7.68 3.78
CA THR A 30 15.25 -7.26 4.95
C THR A 30 15.17 -5.75 5.09
N ILE A 31 14.57 -5.28 6.19
CA ILE A 31 14.52 -3.85 6.53
C ILE A 31 15.57 -3.60 7.63
N PRO A 32 16.66 -2.86 7.35
CA PRO A 32 17.66 -2.56 8.36
C PRO A 32 17.08 -1.62 9.43
N LYS A 33 17.71 -1.56 10.60
CA LYS A 33 17.34 -0.60 11.64
C LYS A 33 17.53 0.83 11.13
N GLN A 34 16.52 1.67 11.31
CA GLN A 34 16.50 3.08 10.91
C GLN A 34 16.16 3.97 12.10
N THR A 35 16.64 5.22 12.09
CA THR A 35 16.20 6.26 13.04
C THR A 35 14.93 6.90 12.49
N MET A 36 13.75 6.42 12.89
CA MET A 36 12.49 6.84 12.24
C MET A 36 11.83 8.09 12.84
N ASN A 37 12.15 8.43 14.10
CA ASN A 37 11.48 9.50 14.85
C ASN A 37 12.24 10.83 14.71
N THR A 38 12.40 11.31 13.49
CA THR A 38 12.98 12.63 13.22
C THR A 38 11.94 13.56 12.58
N PRO A 39 12.02 14.89 12.81
CA PRO A 39 11.11 15.84 12.18
C PRO A 39 11.06 15.71 10.65
N GLU A 40 12.20 15.46 10.01
CA GLU A 40 12.32 15.33 8.57
C GLU A 40 11.59 14.08 8.05
N ARG A 41 11.66 12.95 8.78
CA ARG A 41 10.93 11.73 8.41
C ARG A 41 9.43 11.88 8.62
N PHE A 42 8.99 12.60 9.64
CA PHE A 42 7.58 12.91 9.82
C PHE A 42 7.06 13.83 8.71
N ALA A 43 7.83 14.85 8.32
CA ALA A 43 7.48 15.72 7.19
C ALA A 43 7.34 14.93 5.88
N LEU A 44 8.30 14.04 5.59
CA LEU A 44 8.18 13.15 4.42
C LEU A 44 6.96 12.24 4.52
N ALA A 45 6.69 11.66 5.70
CA ALA A 45 5.53 10.78 5.89
C ALA A 45 4.19 11.48 5.61
N GLU A 46 4.08 12.79 5.89
CA GLU A 46 2.91 13.57 5.53
C GLU A 46 2.75 13.71 4.00
N GLN A 47 3.85 13.77 3.24
CA GLN A 47 3.81 13.89 1.78
C GLN A 47 3.53 12.56 1.07
N LEU A 48 3.88 11.44 1.70
CA LEU A 48 3.66 10.10 1.14
C LEU A 48 2.18 9.71 1.11
N SER A 49 1.82 8.84 0.17
CA SER A 49 0.49 8.21 0.13
C SER A 49 0.59 6.79 -0.39
N PHE A 50 -0.23 5.91 0.17
CA PHE A 50 -0.29 4.49 -0.19
C PHE A 50 -1.65 4.18 -0.77
N SER A 51 -1.70 3.31 -1.77
CA SER A 51 -2.96 2.85 -2.37
C SER A 51 -2.80 1.44 -2.91
N PRO A 52 -3.82 0.56 -2.78
CA PRO A 52 -3.84 -0.70 -3.50
C PRO A 52 -3.72 -0.52 -5.02
N ALA A 53 -4.13 0.64 -5.55
CA ALA A 53 -4.01 0.96 -6.96
C ALA A 53 -2.57 1.27 -7.40
N ASN A 54 -1.63 1.48 -6.48
CA ASN A 54 -0.22 1.68 -6.83
C ASN A 54 0.42 0.33 -7.18
N ALA A 55 0.05 -0.18 -8.35
CA ALA A 55 0.42 -1.48 -8.85
C ALA A 55 0.57 -1.43 -10.38
N VAL A 56 1.41 -2.33 -10.91
CA VAL A 56 1.46 -2.58 -12.36
C VAL A 56 0.18 -3.25 -12.84
N ALA A 57 -0.12 -3.16 -14.14
CA ALA A 57 -1.33 -3.74 -14.72
C ALA A 57 -1.52 -5.24 -14.41
N ALA A 58 -0.44 -6.02 -14.40
CA ALA A 58 -0.47 -7.44 -14.06
C ALA A 58 -0.91 -7.73 -12.61
N HIS A 59 -0.82 -6.75 -11.71
CA HIS A 59 -1.17 -6.86 -10.29
C HIS A 59 -2.37 -5.99 -9.92
N GLN A 60 -3.25 -5.69 -10.89
CA GLN A 60 -4.43 -4.88 -10.65
C GLN A 60 -5.28 -5.47 -9.50
N PRO A 61 -5.72 -4.65 -8.53
CA PRO A 61 -6.60 -5.11 -7.46
C PRO A 61 -7.96 -5.61 -7.99
N ILE A 62 -8.38 -6.76 -7.50
CA ILE A 62 -9.67 -7.39 -7.81
C ILE A 62 -10.56 -7.46 -6.58
N GLY A 63 -11.85 -7.72 -6.78
CA GLY A 63 -12.86 -7.73 -5.72
C GLY A 63 -13.51 -6.37 -5.47
N GLY A 64 -14.77 -6.37 -5.03
CA GLY A 64 -15.56 -5.18 -4.75
C GLY A 64 -14.94 -4.30 -3.68
N LEU A 65 -14.39 -4.92 -2.63
CA LEU A 65 -13.70 -4.21 -1.55
C LEU A 65 -12.49 -3.42 -2.07
N ASN A 66 -11.65 -4.02 -2.92
CA ASN A 66 -10.50 -3.30 -3.44
C ASN A 66 -10.90 -2.20 -4.42
N ARG A 67 -11.92 -2.42 -5.29
CA ARG A 67 -12.48 -1.36 -6.14
C ARG A 67 -12.93 -0.16 -5.33
N ALA A 68 -13.61 -0.39 -4.20
CA ALA A 68 -14.00 0.66 -3.27
C ALA A 68 -12.78 1.36 -2.65
N ARG A 69 -11.78 0.58 -2.18
CA ARG A 69 -10.54 1.13 -1.60
C ARG A 69 -9.78 2.02 -2.58
N MET A 70 -9.71 1.68 -3.87
CA MET A 70 -9.05 2.53 -4.87
C MET A 70 -9.63 3.95 -4.88
N ALA A 71 -10.97 4.07 -4.85
CA ALA A 71 -11.64 5.36 -4.79
C ALA A 71 -11.44 6.06 -3.43
N ILE A 72 -11.60 5.33 -2.33
CA ILE A 72 -11.47 5.88 -0.97
C ILE A 72 -10.08 6.44 -0.71
N TYR A 73 -9.02 5.67 -1.00
CA TYR A 73 -7.65 6.10 -0.76
C TYR A 73 -7.28 7.32 -1.62
N LYS A 74 -7.74 7.37 -2.87
CA LYS A 74 -7.54 8.54 -3.74
C LYS A 74 -8.19 9.79 -3.14
N THR A 75 -9.45 9.69 -2.71
CA THR A 75 -10.19 10.80 -2.12
C THR A 75 -9.59 11.26 -0.80
N LEU A 76 -9.25 10.34 0.10
CA LEU A 76 -8.69 10.67 1.42
C LEU A 76 -7.28 11.22 1.32
N SER A 77 -6.45 10.72 0.40
CA SER A 77 -5.12 11.30 0.13
C SER A 77 -5.25 12.75 -0.33
N ALA A 78 -6.09 13.01 -1.35
CA ALA A 78 -6.31 14.38 -1.84
C ALA A 78 -6.85 15.32 -0.76
N TYR A 79 -7.78 14.84 0.07
CA TYR A 79 -8.30 15.60 1.20
C TYR A 79 -7.22 15.91 2.23
N ARG A 80 -6.48 14.90 2.71
CA ARG A 80 -5.44 15.07 3.74
C ARG A 80 -4.35 16.04 3.31
N HIS A 81 -3.86 15.92 2.07
CA HIS A 81 -2.84 16.83 1.53
C HIS A 81 -3.34 18.27 1.46
N LYS A 82 -4.59 18.47 1.04
CA LYS A 82 -5.20 19.80 1.01
C LYS A 82 -5.32 20.40 2.41
N GLU A 83 -5.84 19.65 3.38
CA GLU A 83 -6.06 20.16 4.74
C GLU A 83 -4.75 20.39 5.50
N ASN A 84 -3.76 19.52 5.28
CA ASN A 84 -2.44 19.64 5.92
C ASN A 84 -1.52 20.64 5.20
N GLN A 85 -1.96 21.20 4.06
CA GLN A 85 -1.16 22.09 3.20
C GLN A 85 0.15 21.44 2.72
N GLU A 86 0.11 20.13 2.50
CA GLU A 86 1.23 19.34 2.02
C GLU A 86 1.05 18.96 0.55
N LEU A 87 2.17 18.72 -0.13
CA LEU A 87 2.15 18.26 -1.52
C LEU A 87 2.15 16.73 -1.58
N LEU A 88 1.24 16.18 -2.39
CA LEU A 88 1.34 14.79 -2.81
C LEU A 88 2.52 14.65 -3.78
N ILE A 89 3.49 13.82 -3.42
CA ILE A 89 4.67 13.54 -4.25
C ILE A 89 4.74 12.06 -4.63
N GLU A 90 5.32 11.78 -5.79
CA GLU A 90 5.84 10.45 -6.09
C GLU A 90 7.27 10.37 -5.54
N PRO A 91 7.53 9.53 -4.53
CA PRO A 91 8.83 9.51 -3.90
C PRO A 91 9.89 8.84 -4.77
N SER A 92 11.11 9.33 -4.67
CA SER A 92 12.32 8.80 -5.27
C SER A 92 13.28 8.29 -4.20
N VAL A 93 14.32 7.56 -4.61
CA VAL A 93 15.34 7.08 -3.67
C VAL A 93 16.04 8.24 -2.95
N SER A 94 16.28 9.36 -3.64
CA SER A 94 16.95 10.53 -3.06
C SER A 94 16.18 11.16 -1.89
N ASP A 95 14.84 11.08 -1.89
CA ASP A 95 14.02 11.63 -0.81
C ASP A 95 14.27 10.91 0.53
N PHE A 96 14.76 9.67 0.49
CA PHE A 96 15.10 8.88 1.67
C PHE A 96 16.58 8.94 2.04
N GLU A 97 17.48 9.21 1.10
CA GLU A 97 18.94 9.29 1.34
C GLU A 97 19.36 10.61 2.00
N ILE A 98 18.65 11.69 1.71
CA ILE A 98 18.92 13.02 2.26
C ILE A 98 18.48 13.11 3.73
N ILE A 99 17.52 12.27 4.14
CA ILE A 99 16.94 12.26 5.48
C ILE A 99 17.64 11.18 6.33
N LYS A 100 18.53 11.61 7.24
CA LYS A 100 19.21 10.73 8.21
C LYS A 100 18.29 10.34 9.36
#